data_AF-A0A6V8L0L7-F1
#
_entry.id   AF-A0A6V8L0L7-F1
#
_cell.length_a   1.000
_cell.length_b   1.000
_cell.length_c   1.000
_cell.angle_alpha   90.00
_cell.angle_beta   90.00
_cell.angle_gamma   90.00
#
_symmetry.space_group_name_H-M   'P 1'
#
loop_
_entity.id
_entity.type
_entity.pdbx_description
1 polymer ?
#
loop_
_entity_poly.entity_id
_entity_poly.type
_entity_poly.pdbx_seq_one_letter_code
_entity_poly.pdbx_strand_id
1 'polypeptide(L)'
;MPPPVTDRTGLRAVLAEAEQWVRPARPATARHSRRDRTLLLAVASLPELTEGADLARIAALAQHGPEAGLHLIVAGWPPPPLTEDTTQPPLPRSTKVALRNPHAFISDPPGGSYGSSGLNTPVFLDEDPPAHLFERVCQELSELTAASAHLTLDDLLPDEPMWSDDSAEGVATAVGQDGDTSVTLQFNDLTPHWMIGGRSGAGKTAFLINVLYGLGHRYAPSELTLYLLDFKEGSRSPSSCRASGTRPGCRMPGPSVSSPIGSTAWPSCGSSTPR
;
A
#
# COMPACT_ATOMS: atom_id res chain seq x y z
N MET A 1 0.68 -12.04 4.38
CA MET A 1 -0.07 -12.28 3.13
C MET A 1 -1.56 -12.25 3.42
N PRO A 2 -2.40 -11.69 2.52
CA PRO A 2 -3.84 -11.87 2.61
C PRO A 2 -4.18 -13.37 2.60
N PRO A 3 -5.28 -13.80 3.26
CA PRO A 3 -5.68 -15.20 3.26
C PRO A 3 -5.93 -15.67 1.82
N PRO A 4 -5.58 -16.92 1.47
CA PRO A 4 -5.84 -17.46 0.14
C PRO A 4 -7.34 -17.41 -0.14
N VAL A 5 -7.67 -16.89 -1.31
CA VAL A 5 -9.04 -16.84 -1.79
C VAL A 5 -9.41 -18.20 -2.36
N THR A 6 -10.53 -18.75 -1.92
CA THR A 6 -10.99 -20.09 -2.31
C THR A 6 -12.33 -20.08 -3.05
N ASP A 7 -12.95 -18.90 -3.18
CA ASP A 7 -14.26 -18.73 -3.81
C ASP A 7 -14.16 -17.92 -5.11
N ARG A 8 -15.22 -18.03 -5.92
CA ARG A 8 -15.29 -17.35 -7.22
C ARG A 8 -15.38 -15.83 -7.09
N THR A 9 -16.11 -15.35 -6.08
CA THR A 9 -16.29 -13.92 -5.85
C THR A 9 -14.97 -13.27 -5.50
N GLY A 10 -14.20 -13.89 -4.59
CA GLY A 10 -12.86 -13.42 -4.28
C GLY A 10 -11.92 -13.51 -5.48
N LEU A 11 -11.97 -14.57 -6.30
CA LEU A 11 -11.13 -14.67 -7.50
C LEU A 11 -11.37 -13.46 -8.42
N ARG A 12 -12.63 -13.12 -8.66
CA ARG A 12 -12.99 -11.96 -9.49
C ARG A 12 -12.53 -10.63 -8.89
N ALA A 13 -12.55 -10.49 -7.57
CA ALA A 13 -12.05 -9.33 -6.86
C ALA A 13 -10.53 -9.18 -7.02
N VAL A 14 -9.78 -10.27 -6.83
CA VAL A 14 -8.32 -10.29 -7.02
C VAL A 14 -7.95 -10.00 -8.47
N LEU A 15 -8.68 -10.56 -9.44
CA LEU A 15 -8.48 -10.25 -10.86
C LEU A 15 -8.76 -8.77 -11.17
N ALA A 16 -9.77 -8.17 -10.53
CA ALA A 16 -10.07 -6.75 -10.72
C ALA A 16 -8.96 -5.85 -10.14
N GLU A 17 -8.38 -6.22 -8.99
CA GLU A 17 -7.22 -5.55 -8.41
C GLU A 17 -5.99 -5.66 -9.32
N ALA A 18 -5.71 -6.86 -9.84
CA ALA A 18 -4.65 -7.09 -10.82
C ALA A 18 -4.85 -6.27 -12.10
N GLU A 19 -6.08 -6.14 -12.60
CA GLU A 19 -6.38 -5.29 -13.77
C GLU A 19 -6.18 -3.81 -13.47
N GLN A 20 -6.54 -3.34 -12.27
CA GLN A 20 -6.25 -1.97 -11.82
C GLN A 20 -4.73 -1.73 -11.75
N TRP A 21 -3.96 -2.74 -11.34
CA TRP A 21 -2.51 -2.70 -11.38
C TRP A 21 -1.98 -2.54 -12.80
N VAL A 22 -2.49 -3.29 -13.78
CA VAL A 22 -2.00 -3.16 -15.16
C VAL A 22 -2.43 -1.83 -15.81
N ARG A 23 -3.56 -1.24 -15.39
CA ARG A 23 -4.02 0.04 -15.93
C ARG A 23 -3.00 1.16 -15.63
N PRO A 24 -2.68 2.02 -16.63
CA PRO A 24 -1.81 3.15 -16.43
C PRO A 24 -2.54 4.22 -15.61
N ALA A 25 -2.12 4.42 -14.35
CA ALA A 25 -2.38 5.66 -13.64
C ALA A 25 -1.50 6.76 -14.28
N ARG A 26 -2.14 7.80 -14.81
CA ARG A 26 -1.59 9.06 -15.39
C ARG A 26 -0.58 9.76 -14.44
N PRO A 27 0.31 10.70 -14.87
CA PRO A 27 1.14 10.81 -16.08
C PRO A 27 2.61 10.37 -15.83
N ALA A 28 3.47 10.53 -16.85
CA ALA A 28 4.76 9.85 -17.05
C ALA A 28 5.92 10.11 -16.05
N THR A 29 5.72 10.89 -14.99
CA THR A 29 6.77 11.22 -14.00
C THR A 29 6.96 10.15 -12.92
N ALA A 30 5.94 9.31 -12.66
CA ALA A 30 5.99 8.21 -11.69
C ALA A 30 6.46 6.85 -12.28
N ARG A 31 6.93 6.82 -13.53
CA ARG A 31 7.32 5.57 -14.22
C ARG A 31 8.58 4.90 -13.67
N HIS A 32 9.45 5.64 -12.99
CA HIS A 32 10.69 5.08 -12.43
C HIS A 32 10.44 4.28 -11.15
N SER A 33 9.52 4.72 -10.27
CA SER A 33 9.19 4.04 -9.00
C SER A 33 8.34 2.77 -9.17
N ARG A 34 7.50 2.70 -10.22
CA ARG A 34 6.68 1.50 -10.48
C ARG A 34 7.51 0.25 -10.82
N ARG A 35 8.73 0.41 -11.34
CA ARG A 35 9.58 -0.72 -11.74
C ARG A 35 10.05 -1.57 -10.57
N ASP A 36 10.06 -1.03 -9.36
CA ASP A 36 10.44 -1.78 -8.16
C ASP A 36 9.26 -2.47 -7.47
N ARG A 37 8.03 -2.17 -7.92
CA ARG A 37 6.83 -2.79 -7.38
C ARG A 37 6.41 -3.96 -8.25
N THR A 38 6.63 -5.15 -7.72
CA THR A 38 6.22 -6.40 -8.35
C THR A 38 4.93 -6.91 -7.70
N LEU A 39 3.89 -7.14 -8.50
CA LEU A 39 2.69 -7.86 -8.05
C LEU A 39 2.78 -9.30 -8.54
N LEU A 40 2.87 -10.25 -7.62
CA LEU A 40 2.82 -11.68 -7.93
C LEU A 40 1.40 -12.22 -7.68
N LEU A 41 0.73 -12.62 -8.75
CA LEU A 41 -0.56 -13.33 -8.67
C LEU A 41 -0.33 -14.83 -8.83
N ALA A 42 -0.52 -15.58 -7.74
CA ALA A 42 -0.41 -17.03 -7.71
C ALA A 42 -1.80 -17.69 -7.67
N VAL A 43 -2.12 -18.48 -8.70
CA VAL A 43 -3.33 -19.29 -8.81
C VAL A 43 -2.95 -20.76 -8.62
N ALA A 44 -3.13 -21.28 -7.41
CA ALA A 44 -2.80 -22.66 -7.07
C ALA A 44 -3.79 -23.68 -7.66
N SER A 45 -5.06 -23.29 -7.80
CA SER A 45 -6.10 -24.08 -8.45
C SER A 45 -7.23 -23.18 -8.93
N LEU A 46 -7.80 -23.47 -10.09
CA LEU A 46 -8.99 -22.78 -10.58
C LEU A 46 -10.26 -23.45 -10.02
N PRO A 47 -11.23 -22.69 -9.49
CA PRO A 47 -12.51 -23.25 -9.02
C PRO A 47 -13.28 -23.98 -10.13
N GLU A 48 -14.05 -25.02 -9.78
CA GLU A 48 -14.80 -25.88 -10.71
C GLU A 48 -15.80 -25.14 -11.63
N LEU A 49 -16.19 -23.91 -11.28
CA LEU A 49 -17.14 -23.07 -12.02
C LEU A 49 -16.49 -21.83 -12.66
N THR A 50 -15.20 -21.92 -13.02
CA THR A 50 -14.51 -20.82 -13.69
C THR A 50 -15.01 -20.70 -15.13
N GLU A 51 -15.67 -19.59 -15.46
CA GLU A 51 -16.19 -19.33 -16.81
C GLU A 51 -15.08 -18.87 -17.77
N GLY A 52 -15.30 -19.05 -19.08
CA GLY A 52 -14.37 -18.60 -20.12
C GLY A 52 -14.03 -17.10 -20.06
N ALA A 53 -14.94 -16.27 -19.56
CA ALA A 53 -14.67 -14.84 -19.33
C ALA A 53 -13.60 -14.60 -18.25
N ASP A 54 -13.62 -15.36 -17.16
CA ASP A 54 -12.61 -15.24 -16.08
C ASP A 54 -11.24 -15.76 -16.58
N LEU A 55 -11.24 -16.80 -17.43
CA LEU A 55 -10.02 -17.31 -18.08
C LEU A 55 -9.42 -16.31 -19.08
N ALA A 56 -10.26 -15.66 -19.89
CA ALA A 56 -9.82 -14.62 -20.83
C ALA A 56 -9.16 -13.43 -20.10
N ARG A 57 -9.65 -13.06 -18.91
CA ARG A 57 -9.03 -12.04 -18.06
C ARG A 57 -7.63 -12.45 -17.61
N ILE A 58 -7.44 -13.70 -17.18
CA ILE A 58 -6.12 -14.23 -16.82
C ILE A 58 -5.16 -14.20 -18.02
N ALA A 59 -5.63 -14.59 -19.21
CA ALA A 59 -4.81 -14.54 -20.42
C ALA A 59 -4.42 -13.10 -20.81
N ALA A 60 -5.33 -12.14 -20.66
CA ALA A 60 -5.03 -10.72 -20.89
C ALA A 60 -4.00 -10.17 -19.89
N LEU A 61 -4.12 -10.55 -18.60
CA LEU A 61 -3.14 -10.23 -17.58
C LEU A 61 -1.78 -10.87 -17.89
N ALA A 62 -1.72 -12.08 -18.42
CA ALA A 62 -0.46 -12.71 -18.84
C ALA A 62 0.22 -11.97 -20.00
N GLN A 63 -0.57 -11.44 -20.95
CA GLN A 63 -0.03 -10.71 -22.09
C GLN A 63 0.55 -9.34 -21.72
N HIS A 64 -0.16 -8.59 -20.86
CA HIS A 64 0.15 -7.18 -20.57
C HIS A 64 0.75 -6.94 -19.18
N GLY A 65 0.59 -7.88 -18.26
CA GLY A 65 1.06 -7.80 -16.88
C GLY A 65 2.56 -7.55 -16.74
N PRO A 66 3.44 -8.28 -17.45
CA PRO A 66 4.89 -8.15 -17.26
C PRO A 66 5.43 -6.74 -17.51
N GLU A 67 4.82 -5.96 -18.41
CA GLU A 67 5.23 -4.58 -18.69
C GLU A 67 4.83 -3.60 -17.58
N ALA A 68 3.86 -3.99 -16.74
CA ALA A 68 3.39 -3.25 -15.58
C ALA A 68 3.96 -3.78 -14.25
N GLY A 69 4.91 -4.73 -14.28
CA GLY A 69 5.47 -5.37 -13.08
C GLY A 69 4.53 -6.41 -12.45
N LEU A 70 3.54 -6.91 -13.19
CA LEU A 70 2.66 -7.98 -12.74
C LEU A 70 3.14 -9.32 -13.31
N HIS A 71 3.38 -10.29 -12.42
CA HIS A 71 3.80 -11.64 -12.74
C HIS A 71 2.77 -12.67 -12.28
N LEU A 72 2.63 -13.74 -13.05
CA LEU A 72 1.61 -14.76 -12.85
C LEU A 72 2.24 -16.13 -12.68
N ILE A 73 1.75 -16.88 -11.69
CA ILE A 73 1.98 -18.32 -11.55
C ILE A 73 0.60 -18.97 -11.58
N VAL A 74 0.32 -19.78 -12.59
CA VAL A 74 -0.99 -20.43 -12.76
C VAL A 74 -0.79 -21.94 -12.86
N ALA A 75 -1.35 -22.67 -11.90
CA ALA A 75 -1.40 -24.12 -11.92
C ALA A 75 -2.69 -24.63 -12.59
N GLY A 76 -2.59 -25.75 -13.30
CA GLY A 76 -3.74 -26.42 -13.92
C GLY A 76 -4.31 -25.74 -15.16
N TRP A 77 -3.51 -25.02 -15.94
CA TRP A 77 -3.95 -24.40 -17.19
C TRP A 77 -3.73 -25.30 -18.43
N PRO A 78 -4.74 -25.47 -19.31
CA PRO A 78 -6.15 -25.06 -19.18
C PRO A 78 -6.92 -25.92 -18.16
N PRO A 79 -7.95 -25.37 -17.48
CA PRO A 79 -8.68 -26.09 -16.45
C PRO A 79 -9.54 -27.23 -17.02
N PRO A 80 -9.58 -28.40 -16.38
CA PRO A 80 -10.54 -29.44 -16.70
C PRO A 80 -11.96 -29.06 -16.20
N PRO A 81 -13.05 -29.52 -16.85
CA PRO A 81 -13.10 -30.33 -18.06
C PRO A 81 -12.78 -29.51 -19.30
N LEU A 82 -12.16 -30.11 -20.32
CA LEU A 82 -11.86 -29.45 -21.59
C LEU A 82 -13.14 -29.38 -22.44
N THR A 83 -13.91 -28.32 -22.30
CA THR A 83 -15.07 -27.98 -23.14
C THR A 83 -14.68 -26.85 -24.10
N GLU A 84 -15.53 -26.51 -25.07
CA GLU A 84 -15.24 -25.39 -26.00
C GLU A 84 -15.00 -24.06 -25.26
N ASP A 85 -15.64 -23.86 -24.10
CA ASP A 85 -15.52 -22.63 -23.30
C ASP A 85 -14.25 -22.58 -22.40
N THR A 86 -13.76 -23.74 -21.94
CA THR A 86 -12.61 -23.86 -21.03
C THR A 86 -11.30 -24.19 -21.75
N THR A 87 -11.39 -24.67 -23.00
CA THR A 87 -10.22 -24.96 -23.84
C THR A 87 -9.60 -23.66 -24.30
N GLN A 88 -8.67 -23.16 -23.51
CA GLN A 88 -7.94 -21.93 -23.79
C GLN A 88 -6.57 -22.24 -24.42
N PRO A 89 -6.06 -21.35 -25.29
CA PRO A 89 -4.68 -21.43 -25.75
C PRO A 89 -3.69 -21.35 -24.56
N PRO A 90 -2.44 -21.80 -24.73
CA PRO A 90 -1.41 -21.59 -23.73
C PRO A 90 -1.30 -20.09 -23.41
N LEU A 91 -1.07 -19.77 -22.13
CA LEU A 91 -0.98 -18.39 -21.69
C LEU A 91 0.13 -17.65 -22.47
N PRO A 92 -0.16 -16.45 -23.00
CA PRO A 92 0.85 -15.70 -23.72
C PRO A 92 2.01 -15.30 -22.81
N ARG A 93 3.20 -15.16 -23.39
CA ARG A 93 4.45 -14.79 -22.68
C ARG A 93 4.73 -15.65 -21.44
N SER A 94 4.27 -16.91 -21.43
CA SER A 94 4.47 -17.83 -20.31
C SER A 94 5.43 -18.95 -20.68
N THR A 95 6.10 -19.51 -19.67
CA THR A 95 6.81 -20.78 -19.76
C THR A 95 5.95 -21.85 -19.11
N LYS A 96 5.54 -22.86 -19.88
CA LYS A 96 4.77 -23.98 -19.36
C LYS A 96 5.71 -25.01 -18.76
N VAL A 97 5.43 -25.37 -17.51
CA VAL A 97 6.06 -26.52 -16.84
C VAL A 97 5.01 -27.63 -16.73
N ALA A 98 5.31 -28.80 -17.29
CA ALA A 98 4.42 -29.96 -17.27
C ALA A 98 5.13 -31.15 -16.62
N LEU A 99 4.56 -31.69 -15.54
CA LEU A 99 5.09 -32.87 -14.88
C LEU A 99 4.80 -34.13 -15.69
N ARG A 100 5.85 -34.82 -16.13
CA ARG A 100 5.81 -36.11 -16.80
C ARG A 100 6.64 -37.09 -15.98
N ASN A 101 6.04 -37.71 -14.96
CA ASN A 101 6.76 -38.58 -14.03
C ASN A 101 7.78 -39.49 -14.74
N PRO A 102 9.09 -39.42 -14.40
CA PRO A 102 9.69 -38.72 -13.24
C PRO A 102 10.29 -37.32 -13.49
N HIS A 103 10.13 -36.72 -14.68
CA HIS A 103 10.77 -35.44 -15.03
C HIS A 103 9.75 -34.36 -15.42
N ALA A 104 10.12 -33.10 -15.23
CA ALA A 104 9.38 -31.96 -15.72
C ALA A 104 9.81 -31.63 -17.16
N PHE A 105 8.83 -31.35 -18.00
CA PHE A 105 9.02 -30.77 -19.32
C PHE A 105 8.83 -29.26 -19.23
N ILE A 106 9.79 -28.49 -19.72
CA ILE A 106 9.77 -27.03 -19.72
C ILE A 106 9.66 -26.54 -21.17
N SER A 107 8.62 -25.76 -21.47
CA SER A 107 8.46 -25.15 -22.80
C SER A 107 9.50 -24.05 -23.05
N ASP A 108 9.49 -23.52 -24.27
CA ASP A 108 10.28 -22.33 -24.59
C ASP A 108 9.90 -21.14 -23.70
N PRO A 109 10.88 -20.27 -23.36
CA PRO A 109 10.64 -19.09 -22.56
C PRO A 109 10.02 -17.98 -23.41
N PRO A 110 9.37 -16.97 -22.78
CA PRO A 110 8.85 -15.83 -23.52
C PRO A 110 9.96 -15.09 -24.27
N GLY A 111 9.83 -14.97 -25.58
CA GLY A 111 10.78 -14.23 -26.43
C GLY A 111 12.05 -14.99 -26.80
N GLY A 112 12.16 -16.27 -26.44
CA GLY A 112 13.29 -17.13 -26.79
C GLY A 112 12.85 -18.55 -27.14
N SER A 113 13.81 -19.39 -27.49
CA SER A 113 13.58 -20.81 -27.71
C SER A 113 14.76 -21.61 -27.16
N TYR A 114 14.46 -22.67 -26.42
CA TYR A 114 15.43 -23.67 -25.98
C TYR A 114 15.66 -24.75 -27.04
N GLY A 115 14.80 -24.85 -28.06
CA GLY A 115 14.90 -25.83 -29.14
C GLY A 115 13.60 -25.99 -29.93
N SER A 116 13.45 -27.10 -30.65
CA SER A 116 12.26 -27.36 -31.48
C SER A 116 10.96 -27.53 -30.69
N SER A 117 11.05 -27.85 -29.39
CA SER A 117 9.91 -28.15 -28.55
C SER A 117 10.22 -27.87 -27.08
N GLY A 118 10.85 -26.74 -26.75
CA GLY A 118 11.28 -26.47 -25.37
C GLY A 118 12.60 -27.12 -24.97
N LEU A 119 12.83 -27.20 -23.66
CA LEU A 119 14.08 -27.69 -23.08
C LEU A 119 14.20 -29.20 -23.26
N ASN A 120 15.19 -29.63 -24.05
CA ASN A 120 15.40 -31.04 -24.40
C ASN A 120 16.23 -31.82 -23.35
N THR A 121 16.25 -31.36 -22.10
CA THR A 121 16.97 -31.99 -20.99
C THR A 121 15.96 -32.36 -19.90
N PRO A 122 16.00 -33.58 -19.34
CA PRO A 122 15.10 -33.95 -18.25
C PRO A 122 15.40 -33.10 -17.02
N VAL A 123 14.38 -32.37 -16.55
CA VAL A 123 14.46 -31.59 -15.32
C VAL A 123 13.84 -32.40 -14.20
N PHE A 124 14.59 -32.66 -13.13
CA PHE A 124 14.07 -33.28 -11.93
C PHE A 124 13.71 -32.18 -10.93
N LEU A 125 12.52 -32.28 -10.34
CA LEU A 125 12.16 -31.41 -9.24
C LEU A 125 12.77 -31.96 -7.96
N ASP A 126 13.37 -31.08 -7.17
CA ASP A 126 13.81 -31.39 -5.83
C ASP A 126 12.60 -31.76 -4.95
N GLU A 127 12.84 -32.55 -3.91
CA GLU A 127 11.82 -32.80 -2.89
C GLU A 127 11.48 -31.51 -2.15
N ASP A 128 10.22 -31.42 -1.67
CA ASP A 128 9.77 -30.26 -0.90
C ASP A 128 10.70 -30.04 0.32
N PRO A 129 11.14 -28.79 0.56
CA PRO A 129 12.01 -28.52 1.69
C PRO A 129 11.27 -28.81 3.01
N PRO A 130 11.99 -29.23 4.07
CA PRO A 130 11.37 -29.45 5.37
C PRO A 130 10.64 -28.21 5.88
N ALA A 131 9.43 -28.39 6.43
CA ALA A 131 8.56 -27.29 6.87
C ALA A 131 9.27 -26.28 7.81
N HIS A 132 10.13 -26.77 8.71
CA HIS A 132 10.87 -25.93 9.64
C HIS A 132 11.86 -24.96 8.96
N LEU A 133 12.41 -25.33 7.80
CA LEU A 133 13.30 -24.46 7.02
C LEU A 133 12.48 -23.36 6.36
N PHE A 134 11.34 -23.73 5.75
CA PHE A 134 10.43 -22.77 5.13
C PHE A 134 9.90 -21.74 6.12
N GLU A 135 9.48 -22.18 7.31
CA GLU A 135 9.02 -21.29 8.39
C GLU A 135 10.11 -20.32 8.83
N ARG A 136 11.34 -20.81 9.03
CA ARG A 136 12.48 -19.98 9.43
C ARG A 136 12.81 -18.91 8.39
N VAL A 137 12.92 -19.29 7.12
CA VAL A 137 13.23 -18.34 6.03
C VAL A 137 12.11 -17.31 5.88
N CYS A 138 10.85 -17.73 5.93
CA CYS A 138 9.71 -16.81 5.90
C CYS A 138 9.75 -15.83 7.07
N GLN A 139 10.09 -16.30 8.26
CA GLN A 139 10.23 -15.45 9.44
C GLN A 139 11.36 -14.43 9.26
N GLU A 140 12.55 -14.86 8.87
CA GLU A 140 13.70 -13.97 8.62
C GLU A 140 13.38 -12.91 7.56
N LEU A 141 12.77 -13.31 6.44
CA LEU A 141 12.32 -12.36 5.40
C LEU A 141 11.26 -11.40 5.90
N SER A 142 10.34 -11.85 6.75
CA SER A 142 9.30 -10.99 7.34
C SER A 142 9.89 -9.95 8.28
N GLU A 143 10.90 -10.32 9.07
CA GLU A 143 11.60 -9.41 9.99
C GLU A 143 12.40 -8.35 9.21
N LEU A 144 13.12 -8.77 8.17
CA LEU A 144 13.84 -7.85 7.26
C LEU A 144 12.88 -6.87 6.55
N THR A 145 11.74 -7.36 6.10
CA THR A 145 10.73 -6.52 5.42
C THR A 145 10.03 -5.58 6.40
N ALA A 146 9.70 -6.05 7.61
CA ALA A 146 9.10 -5.22 8.66
C ALA A 146 10.03 -4.08 9.07
N ALA A 147 11.33 -4.36 9.24
CA ALA A 147 12.32 -3.33 9.52
C ALA A 147 12.41 -2.27 8.41
N SER A 148 12.23 -2.66 7.15
CA SER A 148 12.25 -1.74 5.99
C SER A 148 10.93 -0.98 5.79
N ALA A 149 9.82 -1.46 6.38
CA ALA A 149 8.49 -0.87 6.22
C ALA A 149 8.12 0.14 7.33
N HIS A 150 8.97 0.30 8.36
CA HIS A 150 8.75 1.25 9.43
C HIS A 150 9.31 2.62 9.08
N LEU A 151 8.50 3.43 8.41
CA LEU A 151 8.76 4.87 8.32
C LEU A 151 8.59 5.48 9.70
N THR A 152 9.68 6.02 10.23
CA THR A 152 9.66 6.85 11.42
C THR A 152 9.32 8.29 11.04
N LEU A 153 9.00 9.12 12.03
CA LEU A 153 8.79 10.55 11.79
C LEU A 153 10.09 11.21 11.30
N ASP A 154 11.25 10.77 11.79
CA ASP A 154 12.56 11.29 11.42
C ASP A 154 12.81 11.13 9.92
N ASP A 155 12.42 9.99 9.34
CA ASP A 155 12.52 9.72 7.89
C ASP A 155 11.64 10.62 7.01
N LEU A 156 10.68 11.34 7.60
CA LEU A 156 9.79 12.28 6.89
C LEU A 156 10.21 13.74 7.08
N LEU A 157 11.06 14.02 8.07
CA LEU A 157 11.54 15.38 8.31
C LEU A 157 12.68 15.71 7.33
N PRO A 158 12.79 16.97 6.89
CA PRO A 158 13.94 17.41 6.11
C PRO A 158 15.22 17.39 6.95
N ASP A 159 16.35 17.06 6.33
CA ASP A 159 17.68 17.12 6.94
C ASP A 159 18.14 18.58 7.17
N GLU A 160 17.48 19.52 6.51
CA GLU A 160 17.69 20.95 6.64
C GLU A 160 17.38 21.45 8.07
N PRO A 161 18.08 22.52 8.51
CA PRO A 161 17.79 23.15 9.79
C PRO A 161 16.33 23.61 9.87
N MET A 162 15.77 23.59 11.08
CA MET A 162 14.41 24.05 11.31
C MET A 162 14.18 25.46 10.77
N TRP A 163 12.98 25.68 10.22
CA TRP A 163 12.46 26.96 9.73
C TRP A 163 13.21 27.51 8.51
N SER A 164 13.55 26.63 7.57
CA SER A 164 14.23 26.98 6.32
C SER A 164 13.30 27.42 5.18
N ASP A 165 12.00 27.08 5.24
CA ASP A 165 11.08 27.19 4.11
C ASP A 165 10.23 28.47 4.22
N ASP A 166 9.83 29.05 3.08
CA ASP A 166 8.95 30.23 2.98
C ASP A 166 7.51 29.81 2.64
N SER A 167 6.53 30.42 3.32
CA SER A 167 5.09 30.16 3.17
C SER A 167 4.40 30.97 2.06
N ALA A 168 5.12 31.84 1.33
CA ALA A 168 4.54 32.76 0.33
C ALA A 168 3.72 32.08 -0.78
N GLU A 169 4.13 30.90 -1.23
CA GLU A 169 3.39 30.11 -2.25
C GLU A 169 2.47 29.03 -1.64
N GLY A 170 2.30 29.07 -0.31
CA GLY A 170 1.62 28.06 0.48
C GLY A 170 2.60 27.22 1.31
N VAL A 171 2.06 26.22 2.01
CA VAL A 171 2.84 25.34 2.88
C VAL A 171 2.77 23.89 2.44
N ALA A 172 3.87 23.15 2.58
CA ALA A 172 3.95 21.75 2.19
C ALA A 172 4.71 20.91 3.21
N THR A 173 4.37 19.63 3.30
CA THR A 173 5.11 18.67 4.11
C THR A 173 5.00 17.26 3.57
N ALA A 174 6.05 16.45 3.76
CA ALA A 174 5.96 15.00 3.57
C ALA A 174 5.03 14.39 4.63
N VAL A 175 4.21 13.43 4.23
CA VAL A 175 3.25 12.74 5.11
C VAL A 175 3.42 11.22 5.11
N GLY A 176 4.24 10.69 4.20
CA GLY A 176 4.54 9.28 4.07
C GLY A 176 5.44 9.02 2.86
N GLN A 177 5.71 7.75 2.59
CA GLN A 177 6.44 7.30 1.41
C GLN A 177 5.57 6.33 0.61
N ASP A 178 5.64 6.43 -0.71
CA ASP A 178 5.08 5.48 -1.66
C ASP A 178 6.24 4.75 -2.37
N GLY A 179 6.75 3.69 -1.73
CA GLY A 179 8.04 3.11 -2.13
C GLY A 179 9.16 4.08 -1.76
N ASP A 180 9.97 4.49 -2.73
CA ASP A 180 11.04 5.48 -2.54
C ASP A 180 10.59 6.93 -2.77
N THR A 181 9.31 7.15 -3.07
CA THR A 181 8.79 8.50 -3.39
C THR A 181 8.07 9.11 -2.21
N SER A 182 8.57 10.25 -1.73
CA SER A 182 7.92 11.00 -0.66
C SER A 182 6.56 11.51 -1.12
N VAL A 183 5.52 11.19 -0.36
CA VAL A 183 4.17 11.71 -0.56
C VAL A 183 4.07 13.03 0.17
N THR A 184 3.93 14.12 -0.58
CA THR A 184 3.84 15.48 -0.03
C THR A 184 2.40 15.98 -0.05
N LEU A 185 1.97 16.58 1.05
CA LEU A 185 0.70 17.28 1.19
C LEU A 185 0.97 18.79 1.13
N GLN A 186 0.21 19.51 0.30
CA GLN A 186 0.37 20.94 0.07
C GLN A 186 -0.92 21.70 0.38
N PHE A 187 -0.79 22.86 1.01
CA PHE A 187 -1.85 23.82 1.25
C PHE A 187 -1.49 25.11 0.52
N ASN A 188 -2.18 25.38 -0.58
CA ASN A 188 -2.00 26.58 -1.41
C ASN A 188 -3.35 27.02 -1.99
N ASP A 189 -3.34 28.04 -2.85
CA ASP A 189 -4.57 28.58 -3.45
C ASP A 189 -5.38 27.55 -4.26
N LEU A 190 -4.72 26.54 -4.84
CA LEU A 190 -5.37 25.48 -5.60
C LEU A 190 -5.93 24.37 -4.70
N THR A 191 -5.27 24.10 -3.58
CA THR A 191 -5.58 23.02 -2.65
C THR A 191 -5.59 23.50 -1.21
N PRO A 192 -6.49 24.44 -0.84
CA PRO A 192 -6.47 25.06 0.48
C PRO A 192 -7.02 24.15 1.59
N HIS A 193 -7.77 23.11 1.22
CA HIS A 193 -8.50 22.26 2.18
C HIS A 193 -8.32 20.78 1.86
N TRP A 194 -8.11 20.00 2.91
CA TRP A 194 -7.98 18.55 2.85
C TRP A 194 -8.99 17.88 3.78
N MET A 195 -9.51 16.73 3.37
CA MET A 195 -10.38 15.87 4.18
C MET A 195 -9.74 14.51 4.35
N ILE A 196 -9.58 14.06 5.60
CA ILE A 196 -8.96 12.78 5.94
C ILE A 196 -10.03 11.83 6.46
N GLY A 197 -10.29 10.76 5.71
CA GLY A 197 -11.25 9.73 6.05
C GLY A 197 -10.58 8.40 6.38
N GLY A 198 -11.20 7.59 7.24
CA GLY A 198 -10.72 6.25 7.56
C GLY A 198 -11.44 5.63 8.75
N ARG A 199 -11.40 4.29 8.86
CA ARG A 199 -11.96 3.56 10.00
C ARG A 199 -11.19 3.87 11.30
N SER A 200 -11.73 3.48 12.44
CA SER A 200 -10.97 3.51 13.71
C SER A 200 -9.73 2.61 13.57
N GLY A 201 -8.59 3.06 14.09
CA GLY A 201 -7.31 2.36 13.94
C GLY A 201 -6.62 2.52 12.58
N ALA A 202 -7.20 3.23 11.61
CA ALA A 202 -6.60 3.45 10.28
C ALA A 202 -5.41 4.44 10.27
N GLY A 203 -4.86 4.81 11.43
CA GLY A 203 -3.70 5.71 11.50
C GLY A 203 -3.97 7.21 11.31
N LYS A 204 -5.23 7.67 11.26
CA LYS A 204 -5.56 9.11 11.08
C LYS A 204 -4.84 10.04 12.07
N THR A 205 -4.74 9.63 13.34
CA THR A 205 -4.03 10.41 14.36
C THR A 205 -2.53 10.49 14.09
N ALA A 206 -1.90 9.36 13.70
CA ALA A 206 -0.49 9.35 13.32
C ALA A 206 -0.24 10.22 12.08
N PHE A 207 -1.14 10.17 11.09
CA PHE A 207 -1.09 11.03 9.91
C PHE A 207 -1.13 12.52 10.27
N LEU A 208 -2.07 12.94 11.14
CA LEU A 208 -2.15 14.33 11.59
C LEU A 208 -0.90 14.76 12.36
N ILE A 209 -0.36 13.88 13.21
CA ILE A 209 0.89 14.12 13.92
C ILE A 209 2.03 14.39 12.92
N ASN A 210 2.19 13.54 11.89
CA ASN A 210 3.23 13.72 10.87
C ASN A 210 3.10 15.06 10.14
N VAL A 211 1.88 15.45 9.76
CA VAL A 211 1.60 16.75 9.13
C VAL A 211 2.02 17.91 10.04
N LEU A 212 1.63 17.85 11.31
CA LEU A 212 1.92 18.92 12.28
C LEU A 212 3.42 19.08 12.52
N TYR A 213 4.14 17.98 12.74
CA TYR A 213 5.58 18.01 12.96
C TYR A 213 6.34 18.45 11.70
N GLY A 214 5.98 17.93 10.53
CA GLY A 214 6.65 18.31 9.29
C GLY A 214 6.43 19.77 8.91
N LEU A 215 5.21 20.31 9.11
CA LEU A 215 4.97 21.75 8.94
C LEU A 215 5.70 22.60 9.99
N GLY A 216 5.69 22.19 11.26
CA GLY A 216 6.34 22.92 12.35
C GLY A 216 7.88 22.90 12.29
N HIS A 217 8.45 21.90 11.61
CA HIS A 217 9.89 21.85 11.32
C HIS A 217 10.26 22.78 10.16
N ARG A 218 9.41 22.88 9.13
CA ARG A 218 9.68 23.66 7.91
C ARG A 218 9.46 25.16 8.05
N TYR A 219 8.40 25.57 8.75
CA TYR A 219 7.95 26.96 8.78
C TYR A 219 8.06 27.56 10.18
N ALA A 220 8.54 28.81 10.25
CA ALA A 220 8.66 29.52 11.51
C ALA A 220 7.27 29.85 12.10
N PRO A 221 7.14 30.00 13.43
CA PRO A 221 5.89 30.44 14.06
C PRO A 221 5.41 31.83 13.61
N SER A 222 6.29 32.65 13.01
CA SER A 222 5.94 33.93 12.39
C SER A 222 5.20 33.77 11.07
N GLU A 223 5.31 32.61 10.42
CA GLU A 223 4.75 32.31 9.10
C GLU A 223 3.56 31.35 9.19
N LEU A 224 3.59 30.41 10.14
CA LEU A 224 2.55 29.40 10.31
C LEU A 224 2.00 29.37 11.73
N THR A 225 0.66 29.46 11.85
CA THR A 225 -0.07 29.21 13.09
C THR A 225 -1.02 28.04 12.91
N LEU A 226 -0.95 27.07 13.83
CA LEU A 226 -1.76 25.85 13.80
C LEU A 226 -2.79 25.86 14.93
N TYR A 227 -4.05 25.58 14.59
CA TYR A 227 -5.15 25.41 15.54
C TYR A 227 -5.64 23.96 15.50
N LEU A 228 -5.53 23.27 16.62
CA LEU A 228 -5.98 21.89 16.75
C LEU A 228 -7.33 21.86 17.48
N LEU A 229 -8.34 21.31 16.83
CA LEU A 229 -9.66 21.10 17.42
C LEU A 229 -9.98 19.61 17.42
N ASP A 230 -10.15 19.03 18.62
CA ASP A 230 -10.67 17.68 18.79
C ASP A 230 -12.10 17.76 19.32
N PHE A 231 -13.04 17.18 18.60
CA PHE A 231 -14.46 17.15 18.97
C PHE A 231 -14.83 15.93 19.82
N LYS A 232 -13.84 15.23 20.36
CA LYS A 232 -14.06 14.05 21.21
C LYS A 232 -14.36 14.43 22.66
N GLU A 233 -15.51 15.05 22.92
CA GLU A 233 -16.12 15.06 24.26
C GLU A 233 -17.65 15.25 24.17
N GLY A 234 -18.39 14.19 24.51
CA GLY A 234 -19.85 14.21 24.51
C GLY A 234 -20.53 12.94 25.02
N SER A 235 -19.85 12.07 25.77
CA SER A 235 -20.52 11.01 26.56
C SER A 235 -20.31 11.27 28.04
N ARG A 236 -20.87 12.38 28.53
CA ARG A 236 -21.21 12.47 29.95
C ARG A 236 -22.42 11.56 30.16
N SER A 237 -22.19 10.33 30.62
CA SER A 237 -23.27 9.49 31.13
C SER A 237 -24.08 10.29 32.16
N PRO A 238 -25.42 10.36 32.08
CA PRO A 238 -26.22 11.05 33.08
C PRO A 238 -26.36 10.15 34.31
N SER A 239 -25.29 10.00 35.09
CA SER A 239 -25.43 9.50 36.46
C SER A 239 -25.88 10.66 37.36
N SER A 240 -27.15 10.59 37.73
CA SER A 240 -27.88 11.36 38.75
C SER A 240 -27.99 12.88 38.57
N CYS A 241 -28.97 13.31 37.77
CA CYS A 241 -29.72 14.53 38.07
C CYS A 241 -31.15 14.12 38.38
N ARG A 242 -31.45 13.94 39.67
CA ARG A 242 -32.79 13.75 40.18
C ARG A 242 -33.58 15.04 39.92
N ALA A 243 -34.75 14.91 39.32
CA ALA A 243 -35.63 16.01 38.98
C ALA A 243 -36.09 16.78 40.23
N SER A 244 -35.90 18.09 40.23
CA SER A 244 -36.79 19.02 40.92
C SER A 244 -36.66 20.44 40.32
N GLY A 245 -37.75 20.95 39.76
CA GLY A 245 -38.07 22.38 39.75
C GLY A 245 -37.46 23.25 38.66
N THR A 246 -38.24 23.46 37.59
CA THR A 246 -38.49 24.73 36.88
C THR A 246 -37.37 25.78 36.82
N ARG A 247 -36.74 25.96 35.65
CA ARG A 247 -36.30 27.26 35.09
C ARG A 247 -35.91 27.14 33.60
N PRO A 248 -36.23 28.14 32.74
CA PRO A 248 -35.84 28.14 31.34
C PRO A 248 -34.43 28.72 31.18
N GLY A 249 -33.57 28.08 30.39
CA GLY A 249 -32.27 28.62 30.00
C GLY A 249 -31.12 27.61 29.98
N CYS A 250 -31.21 26.55 29.17
CA CYS A 250 -30.03 25.76 28.81
C CYS A 250 -29.20 26.54 27.77
N ARG A 251 -28.12 27.16 28.21
CA ARG A 251 -27.09 27.73 27.33
C ARG A 251 -26.17 26.58 26.89
N MET A 252 -26.07 26.35 25.58
CA MET A 252 -25.08 25.42 25.00
C MET A 252 -23.67 25.88 25.42
N PRO A 253 -22.79 24.99 25.91
CA PRO A 253 -21.37 25.32 26.03
C PRO A 253 -20.79 25.42 24.61
N GLY A 254 -20.14 26.56 24.31
CA GLY A 254 -19.39 26.76 23.08
C GLY A 254 -18.08 25.93 23.09
N PRO A 255 -17.44 25.75 21.91
CA PRO A 255 -16.18 25.03 21.80
C PRO A 255 -15.11 25.65 22.70
N SER A 256 -14.38 24.82 23.44
CA SER A 256 -13.19 25.25 24.18
C SER A 256 -12.05 25.47 23.19
N VAL A 257 -11.74 26.73 22.93
CA VAL A 257 -10.50 27.15 22.25
C VAL A 257 -9.35 26.93 23.23
N SER A 258 -8.50 25.93 22.99
CA SER A 258 -7.16 25.90 23.55
C SER A 258 -6.31 27.01 22.89
N SER A 259 -5.56 27.74 23.70
CA SER A 259 -4.72 28.87 23.28
C SER A 259 -3.74 28.49 22.15
N PRO A 260 -3.30 29.45 21.31
CA PRO A 260 -2.25 29.19 20.32
C PRO A 260 -1.03 28.60 21.03
N ILE A 261 -0.36 27.61 20.41
CA ILE A 261 0.95 27.14 20.85
C ILE A 261 1.95 28.26 20.52
N GLY A 262 1.93 29.29 21.35
CA GLY A 262 2.93 30.35 21.38
C GLY A 262 3.66 30.25 22.71
N SER A 263 4.96 29.98 22.64
CA SER A 263 5.96 30.05 23.74
C SER A 263 6.23 28.83 24.63
N THR A 264 5.76 27.61 24.32
CA THR A 264 6.40 26.43 24.93
C THR A 264 7.75 26.23 24.27
N ALA A 265 8.82 26.56 25.00
CA ALA A 265 10.20 26.52 24.54
C ALA A 265 10.53 25.20 23.84
N TRP A 266 10.75 25.26 22.52
CA TRP A 266 11.54 24.28 21.80
C TRP A 266 12.98 24.35 22.35
N PRO A 267 13.67 23.21 22.56
CA PRO A 267 15.02 23.23 23.13
C PRO A 267 15.93 24.10 22.26
N SER A 268 16.43 25.19 22.85
CA SER A 268 17.37 26.09 22.20
C SER A 268 18.71 25.39 22.08
N CYS A 269 19.16 25.15 20.85
CA CYS A 269 20.49 24.64 20.58
C CYS A 269 21.49 25.79 20.80
N GLY A 270 22.02 25.88 22.03
CA GLY A 270 23.01 26.86 22.42
C GLY A 270 24.34 26.58 21.72
N SER A 271 24.78 27.51 20.88
CA SER A 271 26.14 27.55 20.33
C SER A 271 27.14 27.83 21.45
N SER A 272 27.89 26.79 21.85
CA SER A 272 29.10 26.97 22.66
C SER A 272 30.31 26.89 21.72
N THR A 273 30.92 28.04 21.47
CA THR A 273 32.22 28.14 20.80
C THR A 273 33.29 28.13 21.89
N PRO A 274 34.29 27.23 21.89
CA PRO A 274 35.36 27.31 22.87
C PRO A 274 36.41 28.32 22.42
N ARG A 275 36.79 29.23 23.33
CA ARG A 275 38.10 29.88 23.35
C ARG A 275 38.97 29.18 24.39
#